data_AF-A0A7C3LTW1-F1
#
_entry.id   AF-A0A7C3LTW1-F1
#
_cell.length_a   1.000
_cell.length_b   1.000
_cell.length_c   1.000
_cell.angle_alpha   90.00
_cell.angle_beta   90.00
_cell.angle_gamma   90.00
#
_symmetry.space_group_name_H-M   'P 1'
#
loop_
_entity.id
_entity.type
_entity.pdbx_description
1 polymer ?
#
loop_
_entity_poly.entity_id
_entity_poly.type
_entity_poly.pdbx_seq_one_letter_code
_entity_poly.pdbx_strand_id
1 'polypeptide(L)'
;MAIDLYRKTSLGERRPVDRPDIFDGMFKNASLTLSAWDGNRLVGIARSLTDFVYIAYLADLVVDADYQRRGIGRCLVQETGKRLGRGCMIVLFSAPKAHEYYPKLGFESNPFGWVLRNS
;
A
#
# COMPACT_ATOMS: atom_id res chain seq x y z
N MET A 1 -1.24 -16.71 -3.19
CA MET A 1 -1.49 -15.57 -4.11
C MET A 1 -1.56 -14.27 -3.30
N ALA A 2 -1.42 -13.09 -3.93
CA ALA A 2 -1.49 -11.80 -3.21
C ALA A 2 -2.79 -11.63 -2.41
N ILE A 3 -3.91 -12.14 -2.93
CA ILE A 3 -5.21 -12.11 -2.26
C ILE A 3 -5.20 -12.81 -0.88
N ASP A 4 -4.42 -13.87 -0.73
CA ASP A 4 -4.32 -14.61 0.54
C ASP A 4 -3.59 -13.80 1.61
N LEU A 5 -2.60 -12.99 1.21
CA LEU A 5 -1.94 -12.06 2.11
C LEU A 5 -2.93 -11.00 2.61
N TYR A 6 -3.75 -10.44 1.72
CA TYR A 6 -4.71 -9.40 2.08
C TYR A 6 -5.76 -9.91 3.06
N ARG A 7 -6.30 -11.11 2.84
CA ARG A 7 -7.28 -11.77 3.72
C ARG A 7 -6.81 -11.93 5.16
N LYS A 8 -5.49 -12.02 5.39
CA LYS A 8 -4.89 -12.16 6.73
C LYS A 8 -4.63 -10.82 7.42
N THR A 9 -5.04 -9.70 6.83
CA THR A 9 -4.75 -8.36 7.35
C THR A 9 -6.00 -7.50 7.42
N SER A 10 -5.96 -6.47 8.26
CA SER A 10 -7.03 -5.46 8.36
C SER A 10 -7.23 -4.66 7.07
N LEU A 11 -6.29 -4.71 6.13
CA LEU A 11 -6.48 -4.10 4.80
C LEU A 11 -7.43 -4.93 3.93
N GLY A 12 -7.51 -6.25 4.14
CA GLY A 12 -8.42 -7.14 3.42
C GLY A 12 -9.89 -6.73 3.55
N GLU A 13 -10.31 -6.30 4.74
CA GLU A 13 -11.67 -5.79 5.03
C GLU A 13 -12.03 -4.55 4.19
N ARG A 14 -11.04 -3.83 3.65
CA ARG A 14 -11.21 -2.58 2.88
C ARG A 14 -10.98 -2.78 1.38
N ARG A 15 -10.80 -4.03 0.93
CA ARG A 15 -10.48 -4.38 -0.45
C ARG A 15 -11.42 -5.47 -0.95
N PRO A 16 -11.65 -5.55 -2.27
CA PRO A 16 -12.56 -6.53 -2.87
C PRO A 16 -11.91 -7.93 -2.92
N VAL A 17 -11.46 -8.47 -1.79
CA VAL A 17 -10.80 -9.79 -1.68
C VAL A 17 -11.74 -10.98 -1.94
N ASP A 18 -13.04 -10.69 -2.04
CA ASP A 18 -14.12 -11.63 -2.35
C ASP A 18 -14.50 -11.58 -3.84
N ARG A 19 -13.90 -10.64 -4.59
CA ARG A 19 -14.12 -10.39 -6.02
C ARG A 19 -12.78 -10.50 -6.75
N PRO A 20 -12.34 -11.73 -7.07
CA PRO A 20 -11.02 -11.96 -7.66
C PRO A 20 -10.80 -11.24 -8.98
N ASP A 21 -11.87 -11.04 -9.76
CA ASP A 21 -11.88 -10.26 -11.00
C ASP A 21 -11.44 -8.81 -10.77
N ILE A 22 -12.04 -8.15 -9.78
CA ILE A 22 -11.70 -6.77 -9.41
C ILE A 22 -10.32 -6.72 -8.77
N PHE A 23 -10.01 -7.67 -7.88
CA PHE A 23 -8.73 -7.73 -7.20
C PHE A 23 -7.57 -7.87 -8.20
N ASP A 24 -7.67 -8.78 -9.17
CA ASP A 24 -6.68 -8.93 -10.23
C ASP A 24 -6.56 -7.66 -11.08
N GLY A 25 -7.69 -7.03 -11.44
CA GLY A 25 -7.73 -5.74 -12.13
C GLY A 25 -6.97 -4.63 -11.38
N MET A 26 -7.05 -4.57 -10.05
CA MET A 26 -6.33 -3.58 -9.23
C MET A 26 -4.80 -3.69 -9.35
N PHE A 27 -4.28 -4.91 -9.54
CA PHE A 27 -2.84 -5.16 -9.69
C PHE A 27 -2.38 -4.95 -11.12
N LYS A 28 -3.15 -5.43 -12.11
CA LYS A 28 -2.86 -5.24 -13.54
C LYS A 28 -2.78 -3.77 -13.94
N ASN A 29 -3.60 -2.91 -13.32
CA ASN A 29 -3.65 -1.48 -13.63
C ASN A 29 -2.85 -0.62 -12.64
N ALA A 30 -2.10 -1.21 -11.72
CA ALA A 30 -1.23 -0.43 -10.83
C ALA A 30 0.01 0.05 -11.59
N SER A 31 0.37 1.33 -11.46
CA SER A 31 1.61 1.87 -12.04
C SER A 31 2.85 1.23 -11.43
N LEU A 32 2.83 0.96 -10.12
CA LEU A 32 3.96 0.39 -9.40
C LEU A 32 3.48 -0.57 -8.30
N THR A 33 3.96 -1.81 -8.35
CA THR A 33 3.76 -2.80 -7.28
C THR A 33 5.11 -3.33 -6.82
N LEU A 34 5.38 -3.20 -5.52
CA LEU A 34 6.53 -3.82 -4.85
C LEU A 34 6.06 -4.93 -3.93
N SER A 35 6.84 -6.00 -3.87
CA SER A 35 6.56 -7.17 -3.05
C SER A 35 7.77 -7.53 -2.20
N ALA A 36 7.54 -7.86 -0.94
CA ALA A 36 8.53 -8.43 -0.04
C ALA A 36 8.29 -9.93 0.10
N TRP A 37 9.37 -10.71 0.05
CA TRP A 37 9.34 -12.17 0.08
C TRP A 37 10.28 -12.71 1.15
N ASP A 38 9.85 -13.78 1.81
CA ASP A 38 10.67 -14.64 2.66
C ASP A 38 10.75 -16.03 2.00
N GLY A 39 11.84 -16.28 1.28
CA GLY A 39 11.93 -17.40 0.33
C GLY A 39 10.79 -17.34 -0.70
N ASN A 40 9.95 -18.38 -0.71
CA ASN A 40 8.79 -18.47 -1.60
C ASN A 40 7.49 -17.90 -0.99
N ARG A 41 7.53 -17.38 0.25
CA ARG A 41 6.37 -16.78 0.92
C ARG A 41 6.32 -15.29 0.63
N LEU A 42 5.24 -14.83 0.01
CA LEU A 42 4.93 -13.41 -0.11
C LEU A 42 4.51 -12.86 1.26
N VAL A 43 5.28 -11.92 1.81
CA VAL A 43 5.09 -11.40 3.19
C VAL A 43 4.76 -9.91 3.23
N GLY A 44 4.82 -9.20 2.11
CA GLY A 44 4.39 -7.80 2.05
C GLY A 44 4.19 -7.29 0.63
N ILE A 45 3.32 -6.29 0.48
CA ILE A 45 3.06 -5.58 -0.78
C ILE A 45 2.96 -4.08 -0.50
N ALA A 46 3.54 -3.27 -1.39
CA ALA A 46 3.18 -1.87 -1.59
C ALA A 46 2.66 -1.69 -3.02
N ARG A 47 1.44 -1.19 -3.19
CA ARG A 47 0.81 -0.96 -4.50
C ARG A 47 0.46 0.51 -4.65
N SER A 48 0.92 1.11 -5.75
CA SER A 48 0.80 2.55 -5.99
C SER A 48 0.31 2.86 -7.40
N LEU A 49 -0.46 3.95 -7.51
CA LEU A 49 -0.77 4.63 -8.76
C LEU A 49 0.08 5.90 -8.81
N THR A 50 0.84 6.11 -9.88
CA THR A 50 1.78 7.23 -9.94
C THR A 50 2.06 7.67 -11.37
N ASP A 51 2.37 8.96 -11.52
CA ASP A 51 2.97 9.54 -12.73
C ASP A 51 4.51 9.48 -12.73
N PHE A 52 5.11 8.92 -11.67
CA PHE A 52 6.55 8.80 -11.40
C PHE A 52 7.31 10.11 -11.25
N VAL A 53 6.66 11.27 -11.37
CA VAL A 53 7.35 12.57 -11.42
C VAL A 53 6.89 13.52 -10.33
N TYR A 54 5.60 13.56 -10.02
CA TYR A 54 5.01 14.54 -9.12
C TYR A 54 4.25 13.90 -7.97
N ILE A 55 3.46 12.86 -8.24
CA ILE A 55 2.64 12.23 -7.21
C ILE A 55 2.50 10.72 -7.36
N ALA A 56 2.50 10.03 -6.22
CA ALA A 56 2.18 8.64 -6.08
C ALA A 56 1.09 8.47 -5.01
N TYR A 57 -0.04 7.89 -5.39
CA TYR A 57 -1.02 7.38 -4.43
C TYR A 57 -0.60 5.96 -4.02
N LEU A 58 -0.12 5.82 -2.77
CA LEU A 58 0.13 4.52 -2.15
C LEU A 58 -1.22 3.92 -1.73
N ALA A 59 -1.82 3.19 -2.67
CA ALA A 59 -3.14 2.60 -2.54
C ALA A 59 -3.15 1.50 -1.48
N ASP A 60 -2.15 0.62 -1.49
CA ASP A 60 -2.02 -0.47 -0.52
C ASP A 60 -0.63 -0.53 0.09
N LEU A 61 -0.59 -0.75 1.41
CA LEU A 61 0.59 -1.17 2.14
C LEU A 61 0.17 -2.29 3.08
N VAL A 62 0.62 -3.51 2.79
CA VAL A 62 0.27 -4.70 3.56
C VAL A 62 1.53 -5.46 3.94
N VAL A 63 1.58 -5.94 5.17
CA VAL A 63 2.61 -6.83 5.69
C VAL A 63 1.91 -7.94 6.46
N ASP A 64 2.31 -9.18 6.19
CA ASP A 64 1.83 -10.39 6.87
C ASP A 64 1.96 -10.19 8.39
N ALA A 65 0.91 -10.54 9.14
CA ALA A 65 0.83 -10.30 10.58
C ALA A 65 2.03 -10.88 11.35
N ASP A 66 2.53 -12.05 10.93
CA ASP A 66 3.67 -12.73 11.56
C ASP A 66 5.00 -11.98 11.31
N TYR A 67 5.02 -11.10 10.32
CA TYR A 67 6.18 -10.34 9.84
C TYR A 67 6.09 -8.83 10.14
N GLN A 68 5.00 -8.38 10.76
CA GLN A 68 4.86 -7.00 11.19
C GLN A 68 5.89 -6.63 12.27
N ARG A 69 6.13 -5.32 12.43
CA ARG A 69 7.12 -4.76 13.37
C ARG A 69 8.59 -5.15 13.09
N ARG A 70 8.88 -5.75 11.93
CA ARG A 70 10.26 -6.07 11.47
C ARG A 70 10.82 -5.06 10.45
N GLY A 71 10.20 -3.89 10.31
CA GLY A 71 10.64 -2.84 9.38
C GLY A 71 10.24 -3.04 7.91
N ILE A 72 9.59 -4.15 7.55
CA ILE A 72 9.20 -4.46 6.15
C ILE A 72 8.33 -3.35 5.53
N GLY A 73 7.30 -2.87 6.24
CA GLY A 73 6.44 -1.80 5.73
C GLY A 73 7.21 -0.50 5.47
N ARG A 74 8.15 -0.15 6.36
CA ARG A 74 9.04 1.01 6.18
C ARG A 74 9.92 0.83 4.94
N CYS A 75 10.52 -0.36 4.80
CA CYS A 75 11.34 -0.70 3.64
C CYS A 75 10.54 -0.57 2.35
N LEU A 76 9.34 -1.14 2.27
CA LEU A 76 8.46 -1.04 1.11
C LEU A 76 8.13 0.42 0.74
N VAL A 77 7.86 1.29 1.71
CA VAL A 77 7.65 2.73 1.45
C VAL A 77 8.91 3.40 0.93
N GLN A 78 10.07 3.15 1.55
CA GLN A 78 11.34 3.72 1.12
C GLN A 78 11.72 3.26 -0.30
N GLU A 79 11.54 1.98 -0.58
CA GLU A 79 11.76 1.37 -1.88
C GLU A 79 10.78 1.90 -2.94
N THR A 80 9.54 2.22 -2.55
CA THR A 80 8.60 2.93 -3.42
C THR A 80 9.17 4.30 -3.77
N GLY A 81 9.60 5.08 -2.78
CA GLY A 81 10.19 6.41 -2.98
C GLY A 81 11.43 6.41 -3.89
N LYS A 82 12.31 5.41 -3.79
CA LYS A 82 13.50 5.27 -4.66
C LYS A 82 13.17 5.06 -6.14
N ARG A 83 11.96 4.57 -6.45
CA ARG A 83 11.50 4.33 -7.83
C ARG A 83 10.74 5.53 -8.41
N LEU A 84 10.56 6.59 -7.63
CA LEU A 84 9.91 7.82 -8.05
C LEU A 84 10.97 8.89 -8.35
N GLY A 85 10.60 9.88 -9.16
CA GLY A 85 11.40 11.06 -9.43
C GLY A 85 11.67 11.87 -8.16
N ARG A 86 12.76 12.64 -8.17
CA ARG A 86 13.14 13.50 -7.04
C ARG A 86 12.02 14.51 -6.77
N GLY A 87 11.53 14.53 -5.53
CA GLY A 87 10.46 15.45 -5.10
C GLY A 87 9.03 14.93 -5.37
N CYS A 88 8.88 13.75 -5.95
CA CYS A 88 7.57 13.11 -6.11
C CYS A 88 6.95 12.82 -4.74
N MET A 89 5.74 13.33 -4.51
CA MET A 89 5.01 13.16 -3.26
C MET A 89 4.37 11.77 -3.18
N ILE A 90 4.25 11.22 -1.96
CA ILE A 90 3.47 10.00 -1.71
C ILE A 90 2.26 10.36 -0.85
N VAL A 91 1.06 10.06 -1.33
CA VAL A 91 -0.21 10.27 -0.63
C VAL A 91 -0.90 8.95 -0.34
N LEU A 92 -1.62 8.84 0.78
CA LEU A 92 -2.32 7.62 1.18
C LEU A 92 -3.54 7.90 2.05
N PHE A 93 -4.43 6.91 2.14
CA PHE A 93 -5.55 6.91 3.07
C PHE A 93 -5.35 5.87 4.18
N SER A 94 -4.85 6.34 5.34
CA SER A 94 -4.61 5.47 6.48
C SER A 94 -5.89 4.81 6.98
N ALA A 95 -5.79 3.55 7.43
CA ALA A 95 -6.83 2.97 8.28
C ALA A 95 -6.76 3.63 9.67
N PRO A 96 -7.88 3.70 10.43
CA PRO A 96 -7.86 4.22 11.80
C PRO A 96 -6.79 3.55 12.68
N LYS A 97 -6.69 2.21 12.59
CA LYS A 97 -5.71 1.40 13.33
C LYS A 97 -4.24 1.69 12.96
N ALA A 98 -3.98 2.37 11.84
CA ALA A 98 -2.64 2.67 11.34
C ALA A 98 -2.29 4.17 11.41
N HIS A 99 -3.13 5.00 12.04
CA HIS A 99 -2.95 6.45 12.04
C HIS A 99 -1.60 6.89 12.65
N GLU A 100 -1.16 6.24 13.73
CA GLU A 100 0.13 6.54 14.37
C GLU A 100 1.35 5.95 13.67
N TYR A 101 1.15 5.13 12.63
CA TYR A 101 2.25 4.48 11.93
C TYR A 101 2.94 5.42 10.93
N TYR A 102 2.16 6.13 10.12
CA TYR A 102 2.68 6.94 9.01
C TYR A 102 3.50 8.16 9.44
N PRO A 103 3.18 8.87 10.55
CA PRO A 103 4.04 9.92 11.07
C PRO A 103 5.47 9.44 11.36
N LYS A 104 5.65 8.19 11.80
CA LYS A 104 6.97 7.57 12.06
C LYS A 104 7.77 7.28 10.78
N LEU A 105 7.16 7.47 9.61
CA LEU A 105 7.77 7.37 8.29
C LEU A 105 7.96 8.74 7.62
N GLY A 106 7.63 9.83 8.31
CA GLY A 106 7.73 11.20 7.78
C GLY A 106 6.52 11.68 7.00
N PHE A 107 5.38 10.97 7.06
CA PHE A 107 4.13 11.49 6.49
C PHE A 107 3.52 12.53 7.42
N GLU A 108 2.97 13.57 6.82
CA GLU A 108 2.16 14.57 7.50
C GLU A 108 0.67 14.30 7.23
N SER A 109 -0.16 14.46 8.25
CA SER A 109 -1.62 14.32 8.11
C SER A 109 -2.20 15.54 7.39
N ASN A 110 -3.09 15.33 6.43
CA ASN A 110 -3.78 16.40 5.71
C ASN A 110 -5.31 16.29 5.93
N PRO A 111 -5.96 17.27 6.60
CA PRO A 111 -7.39 17.23 6.89
C PRO A 111 -8.29 17.54 5.68
N PHE A 112 -7.73 17.99 4.55
CA PHE A 112 -8.48 18.42 3.37
C PHE A 112 -8.73 17.29 2.35
N GLY A 113 -8.63 16.03 2.76
CA GLY A 113 -8.88 14.87 1.89
C GLY A 113 -10.37 14.61 1.71
N TRP A 114 -10.83 14.55 0.46
CA TRP A 114 -12.22 14.24 0.10
C TRP A 114 -12.31 12.93 -0.68
N VAL A 115 -13.34 12.13 -0.40
CA VAL A 115 -13.58 10.86 -1.08
C VAL A 115 -15.01 10.85 -1.61
N LEU A 116 -15.16 10.77 -2.93
CA LEU A 116 -16.43 10.48 -3.59
C LEU A 116 -16.49 8.98 -3.90
N ARG A 117 -17.57 8.32 -3.52
CA ARG A 117 -17.83 6.92 -3.89
C ARG A 117 -18.89 6.92 -4.98
N ASN A 118 -18.57 6.36 -6.13
CA ASN A 118 -19.56 6.12 -7.18
C ASN A 118 -20.33 4.85 -6.81
N SER A 119 -21.65 4.99 -6.66
CA SER A 119 -22.63 3.92 -6.49
C SER A 119 -23.06 3.32 -7.82
#